data_AF-A0A7L0W427-F1
#
_entry.id   AF-A0A7L0W427-F1
#
_cell.length_a   1.000
_cell.length_b   1.000
_cell.length_c   1.000
_cell.angle_alpha   90.00
_cell.angle_beta   90.00
_cell.angle_gamma   90.00
#
_symmetry.space_group_name_H-M   'P 1'
#
loop_
_entity.id
_entity.type
_entity.pdbx_description
1 polymer ?
#
loop_
_entity_poly.entity_id
_entity_poly.type
_entity_poly.pdbx_seq_one_letter_code
_entity_poly.pdbx_strand_id
1 'polypeptide(L)'
;SGLGRVCRGYRHLDRCEHRIAPHEVKYQLRNVDTRTLFHCNCTRRLVRSLRRVRDSDGVEPVVLADRIAGRCFVLEPLTNCSLGTEPQHNCVSVPQAVLVSARHLRTTLRRWGAPHATSKVKLRDWNT
;
A
#
# COMPACT_ATOMS: atom_id res chain seq x y z
N SER A 1 -3.67 22.68 7.93
CA SER A 1 -4.54 21.61 8.49
C SER A 1 -4.00 20.22 8.19
N GLY A 2 -4.04 19.30 9.16
CA GLY A 2 -3.56 17.92 9.05
C GLY A 2 -4.28 17.09 7.98
N LEU A 3 -5.61 17.23 7.87
CA LEU A 3 -6.44 16.51 6.88
C LEU A 3 -5.98 16.71 5.43
N GLY A 4 -5.60 17.92 5.05
CA GLY A 4 -5.12 18.21 3.68
C GLY A 4 -3.83 17.47 3.31
N ARG A 5 -2.97 17.14 4.28
CA ARG A 5 -1.77 16.30 4.04
C ARG A 5 -2.14 14.82 3.88
N VAL A 6 -3.13 14.34 4.61
CA VAL A 6 -3.68 12.97 4.45
C VAL A 6 -4.25 12.81 3.04
N CYS A 7 -5.12 13.72 2.60
CA CYS A 7 -5.71 13.69 1.27
C CYS A 7 -4.65 13.75 0.16
N ARG A 8 -3.61 14.58 0.32
CA ARG A 8 -2.47 14.60 -0.62
C ARG A 8 -1.75 13.26 -0.66
N GLY A 9 -1.52 12.62 0.49
CA GLY A 9 -0.92 11.29 0.58
C GLY A 9 -1.68 10.24 -0.22
N TYR A 10 -3.00 10.16 -0.04
CA TYR A 10 -3.85 9.24 -0.80
C TYR A 10 -3.93 9.61 -2.28
N ARG A 11 -4.05 10.89 -2.64
CA ARG A 11 -4.03 11.34 -4.04
C ARG A 11 -2.74 10.95 -4.78
N HIS A 12 -1.60 10.95 -4.09
CA HIS A 12 -0.35 10.45 -4.67
C HIS A 12 -0.33 8.94 -4.81
N LEU A 13 -0.96 8.21 -3.89
CA LEU A 13 -1.11 6.76 -3.99
C LEU A 13 -2.02 6.37 -5.16
N ASP A 14 -3.14 7.07 -5.35
CA ASP A 14 -4.10 6.82 -6.43
C ASP A 14 -3.50 7.05 -7.82
N ARG A 15 -2.49 7.92 -7.92
CA ARG A 15 -1.71 8.18 -9.14
C ARG A 15 -0.56 7.22 -9.36
N CYS A 16 -0.38 6.21 -8.49
CA CYS A 16 0.66 5.21 -8.68
C CYS A 16 0.32 4.36 -9.91
N GLU A 17 1.11 4.51 -10.98
CA GLU A 17 1.02 3.74 -12.22
C GLU A 17 1.27 2.23 -11.98
N HIS A 18 2.12 1.96 -10.99
CA HIS A 18 2.53 0.62 -10.59
C HIS A 18 1.65 0.14 -9.42
N ARG A 19 0.47 -0.38 -9.76
CA ARG A 19 -0.46 -1.05 -8.85
C ARG A 19 -1.01 -2.33 -9.47
N ILE A 20 -1.42 -3.26 -8.61
CA ILE A 20 -2.07 -4.52 -8.97
C ILE A 20 -3.35 -4.61 -8.13
N ALA A 21 -4.50 -4.58 -8.78
CA ALA A 21 -5.81 -4.66 -8.15
C ALA A 21 -6.03 -6.01 -7.44
N PRO A 22 -7.01 -6.12 -6.55
CA PRO A 22 -7.36 -7.39 -5.92
C PRO A 22 -7.58 -8.48 -6.97
N HIS A 23 -6.97 -9.65 -6.78
CA HIS A 23 -7.10 -10.81 -7.67
C HIS A 23 -6.60 -10.61 -9.11
N GLU A 24 -6.02 -9.45 -9.46
CA GLU A 24 -5.41 -9.18 -10.75
C GLU A 24 -4.04 -9.87 -10.90
N VAL A 25 -3.71 -10.26 -12.13
CA VAL A 25 -2.37 -10.68 -12.53
C VAL A 25 -1.72 -9.56 -13.33
N LYS A 26 -0.59 -9.05 -12.85
CA LYS A 26 0.19 -8.01 -13.54
C LYS A 26 1.65 -8.12 -13.17
N TYR A 27 2.56 -7.77 -14.09
CA TYR A 27 4.02 -7.87 -13.87
C TYR A 27 4.46 -9.28 -13.41
N GLN A 28 3.85 -10.33 -13.97
CA GLN A 28 4.09 -11.73 -13.59
C GLN A 28 3.81 -12.07 -12.12
N LEU A 29 3.00 -11.25 -11.44
CA LEU A 29 2.58 -11.48 -10.07
C LEU A 29 1.04 -11.49 -9.99
N ARG A 30 0.48 -12.55 -9.38
CA ARG A 30 -0.94 -12.60 -9.02
C ARG A 30 -1.14 -11.98 -7.65
N ASN A 31 -2.00 -10.98 -7.55
CA ASN A 31 -2.41 -10.44 -6.27
C ASN A 31 -3.44 -11.36 -5.59
N VAL A 32 -3.01 -12.12 -4.58
CA VAL A 32 -3.92 -12.97 -3.80
C VAL A 32 -4.66 -12.22 -2.70
N ASP A 33 -4.24 -10.99 -2.38
CA ASP A 33 -4.91 -10.14 -1.40
C ASP A 33 -6.24 -9.60 -1.96
N THR A 34 -7.22 -9.43 -1.08
CA THR A 34 -8.48 -8.71 -1.38
C THR A 34 -8.30 -7.18 -1.46
N ARG A 35 -7.06 -6.71 -1.28
CA ARG A 35 -6.66 -5.30 -1.25
C ARG A 35 -5.67 -5.02 -2.37
N THR A 36 -5.57 -3.77 -2.80
CA THR A 36 -4.67 -3.37 -3.88
C THR A 36 -3.21 -3.41 -3.42
N LEU A 37 -2.35 -4.07 -4.19
CA LEU A 37 -0.90 -4.00 -4.05
C LEU A 37 -0.38 -2.76 -4.78
N PHE A 38 0.49 -2.00 -4.10
CA PHE A 38 1.13 -0.82 -4.67
C PHE A 38 2.64 -0.98 -4.67
N HIS A 39 3.31 -0.24 -5.57
CA HIS A 39 4.75 -0.16 -5.56
C HIS A 39 5.30 0.42 -4.25
N CYS A 40 6.41 -0.11 -3.74
CA CYS A 40 6.96 0.27 -2.45
C CYS A 40 7.31 1.76 -2.33
N ASN A 41 7.69 2.43 -3.43
CA ASN A 41 7.92 3.88 -3.39
C ASN A 41 6.63 4.69 -3.17
N CYS A 42 5.50 4.23 -3.72
CA CYS A 42 4.20 4.88 -3.53
C CYS A 42 3.73 4.73 -2.07
N THR A 43 3.86 3.54 -1.49
CA THR A 43 3.50 3.28 -0.09
C THR A 43 4.42 4.00 0.90
N ARG A 44 5.72 4.12 0.63
CA ARG A 44 6.64 4.95 1.42
C ARG A 44 6.24 6.42 1.42
N ARG A 45 5.82 6.97 0.27
CA ARG A 45 5.33 8.36 0.17
C ARG A 45 4.07 8.56 1.02
N LEU A 46 3.11 7.64 0.94
CA LEU A 46 1.92 7.66 1.79
C LEU A 46 2.30 7.68 3.27
N VAL A 47 3.16 6.75 3.72
CA VAL A 47 3.58 6.65 5.12
C VAL A 47 4.24 7.95 5.60
N ARG A 48 5.05 8.61 4.77
CA ARG A 48 5.64 9.92 5.12
C ARG A 48 4.56 10.99 5.31
N SER A 49 3.58 11.05 4.43
CA SER A 49 2.47 12.01 4.54
C SER A 49 1.67 11.78 5.82
N LEU A 50 1.35 10.52 6.12
CA LEU A 50 0.62 10.13 7.34
C LEU A 50 1.42 10.47 8.61
N ARG A 51 2.73 10.17 8.66
CA ARG A 51 3.56 10.50 9.84
C ARG A 51 3.54 12.00 10.18
N ARG A 52 3.59 12.88 9.18
CA ARG A 52 3.60 14.34 9.36
C ARG A 52 2.28 14.93 9.85
N VAL A 53 1.19 14.17 9.83
CA VAL A 53 -0.12 14.64 10.31
C VAL A 53 -0.29 14.34 11.79
N ARG A 54 0.28 13.22 12.22
CA ARG A 54 0.07 12.66 13.54
C ARG A 54 0.70 13.48 14.68
N ASP A 55 1.60 14.40 14.35
CA ASP A 55 2.18 15.33 15.31
C ASP A 55 1.32 16.59 15.51
N SER A 56 0.17 16.74 14.82
CA SER A 56 -0.50 18.05 14.75
C SER A 56 -2.00 18.16 14.96
N ASP A 57 -2.86 17.15 14.86
CA ASP A 57 -4.30 17.36 15.19
C ASP A 57 -5.05 16.02 15.30
N GLY A 58 -6.09 15.98 16.14
CA GLY A 58 -7.03 14.88 16.36
C GLY A 58 -7.87 14.49 15.12
N VAL A 59 -7.18 14.11 14.04
CA VAL A 59 -7.78 13.61 12.80
C VAL A 59 -8.16 12.14 13.00
N GLU A 60 -9.46 11.88 13.00
CA GLU A 60 -10.03 10.53 13.02
C GLU A 60 -9.49 9.67 11.85
N PRO A 61 -9.28 8.36 12.06
CA PRO A 61 -8.59 7.52 11.10
C PRO A 61 -9.38 7.40 9.80
N VAL A 62 -8.77 7.83 8.71
CA VAL A 62 -9.35 7.75 7.36
C VAL A 62 -9.47 6.27 6.93
N VAL A 63 -10.71 5.86 6.68
CA VAL A 63 -11.25 4.54 6.24
C VAL A 63 -10.60 3.97 4.95
N LEU A 64 -9.61 4.65 4.37
CA LEU A 64 -8.93 4.21 3.15
C LEU A 64 -7.82 3.16 3.38
N ALA A 65 -7.39 2.95 4.64
CA ALA A 65 -6.38 1.94 4.96
C ALA A 65 -6.81 0.51 4.57
N ASP A 66 -8.11 0.22 4.59
CA ASP A 66 -8.65 -1.10 4.28
C ASP A 66 -8.57 -1.49 2.80
N ARG A 67 -8.27 -0.54 1.91
CA ARG A 67 -8.10 -0.79 0.47
C ARG A 67 -6.66 -1.12 0.07
N ILE A 68 -5.71 -0.99 1.00
CA ILE A 68 -4.27 -1.09 0.74
C ILE A 68 -3.74 -2.39 1.33
N ALA A 69 -3.11 -3.23 0.50
CA ALA A 69 -2.48 -4.44 0.99
C ALA A 69 -1.36 -4.12 2.00
N GLY A 70 -1.18 -5.00 2.99
CA GLY A 70 -0.09 -4.88 3.97
C GLY A 70 1.30 -5.15 3.38
N ARG A 71 1.40 -5.42 2.09
CA ARG A 71 2.63 -5.68 1.35
C ARG A 71 2.74 -4.67 0.22
N CYS A 72 3.95 -4.49 -0.30
CA CYS A 72 4.20 -3.73 -1.51
C CYS A 72 5.05 -4.57 -2.45
N PHE A 73 5.21 -4.13 -3.68
CA PHE A 73 6.12 -4.78 -4.63
C PHE A 73 7.15 -3.79 -5.17
N VAL A 74 8.25 -4.33 -5.67
CA VAL A 74 9.22 -3.62 -6.52
C VAL A 74 9.20 -4.24 -7.91
N LEU A 75 9.51 -3.46 -8.94
CA LEU A 75 9.70 -3.98 -10.28
C LEU A 75 11.18 -4.25 -10.51
N GLU A 76 11.49 -5.49 -10.86
CA GLU A 76 12.83 -5.94 -11.24
C GLU A 76 12.81 -6.39 -12.70
N PRO A 77 13.87 -6.14 -13.47
CA PRO A 77 13.98 -6.67 -14.82
C PRO A 77 14.06 -8.20 -14.75
N LEU A 78 13.17 -8.89 -15.46
CA LEU A 78 13.26 -10.33 -15.62
C LEU A 78 14.39 -10.63 -16.61
N THR A 79 15.59 -10.94 -16.11
CA THR A 79 16.74 -11.32 -16.94
C THR A 79 16.65 -12.79 -17.31
N ASN A 80 15.90 -13.08 -18.37
CA ASN A 80 15.94 -14.39 -19.05
C ASN A 80 17.00 -14.42 -20.16
N CYS A 81 17.69 -13.29 -20.39
CA CYS A 81 18.62 -13.11 -21.51
C CYS A 81 20.00 -13.77 -21.30
N SER A 82 20.16 -14.69 -20.34
CA SER A 82 21.46 -15.29 -19.97
C SER A 82 21.52 -16.82 -20.03
N LEU A 83 20.51 -17.47 -20.62
CA LEU A 83 20.52 -18.93 -20.81
C LEU A 83 20.61 -19.31 -22.29
N GLY A 84 21.63 -18.81 -22.98
CA GLY A 84 21.92 -19.18 -24.37
C GLY A 84 23.19 -18.49 -24.83
N THR A 85 24.12 -19.27 -25.40
CA THR A 85 25.46 -18.87 -25.82
C THR A 85 25.48 -17.90 -27.02
N GLU A 86 24.35 -17.28 -27.39
CA GLU A 86 24.23 -16.41 -28.57
C GLU A 86 23.71 -15.03 -28.16
N PRO A 87 24.30 -13.93 -28.69
CA PRO A 87 23.84 -12.58 -28.41
C PRO A 87 22.44 -12.38 -29.00
N GLN A 88 21.41 -12.39 -28.16
CA GLN A 88 20.05 -12.05 -28.59
C GLN A 88 19.98 -10.54 -28.81
N HIS A 89 20.14 -10.11 -30.07
CA HIS A 89 20.13 -8.70 -30.51
C HIS A 89 18.79 -7.95 -30.27
N ASN A 90 17.81 -8.56 -29.60
CA ASN A 90 16.47 -8.01 -29.36
C ASN A 90 15.84 -8.44 -28.02
N CYS A 91 16.63 -8.81 -27.01
CA CYS A 91 16.06 -9.24 -25.74
C CYS A 91 15.36 -8.07 -25.01
N VAL A 92 14.02 -8.07 -25.01
CA VAL A 92 13.22 -7.10 -24.27
C VAL A 92 13.06 -7.61 -22.83
N SER A 93 13.66 -6.89 -21.89
CA SER A 93 13.45 -7.18 -20.47
C SER A 93 12.00 -6.89 -20.07
N VAL A 94 11.30 -7.92 -19.59
CA VAL A 94 9.93 -7.78 -19.08
C VAL A 94 10.00 -7.42 -17.59
N PRO A 95 9.30 -6.39 -17.11
CA PRO A 95 9.30 -6.06 -15.69
C PRO A 95 8.53 -7.12 -14.88
N GLN A 96 9.19 -7.68 -13.87
CA GLN A 96 8.60 -8.62 -12.90
C GLN A 96 8.39 -7.93 -11.56
N ALA A 97 7.22 -8.13 -10.94
CA ALA A 97 6.95 -7.66 -9.60
C ALA A 97 7.42 -8.67 -8.55
N VAL A 98 8.25 -8.20 -7.62
CA VAL A 98 8.70 -8.97 -6.46
C VAL A 98 8.02 -8.42 -5.20
N LEU A 99 7.32 -9.29 -4.47
CA LEU A 99 6.67 -8.93 -3.23
C LEU A 99 7.67 -8.66 -2.12
N VAL A 100 7.54 -7.50 -1.47
CA VAL A 100 8.41 -7.08 -0.38
C VAL A 100 7.62 -6.98 0.92
N SER A 101 8.24 -7.46 2.00
CA SER A 101 7.76 -7.24 3.36
C SER A 101 7.78 -5.75 3.72
N ALA A 102 6.61 -5.13 3.81
CA ALA A 102 6.48 -3.70 4.06
C ALA A 102 6.19 -3.41 5.54
N ARG A 103 7.16 -3.67 6.46
CA ARG A 103 6.96 -3.43 7.91
C ARG A 103 6.50 -2.00 8.20
N HIS A 104 7.13 -1.02 7.55
CA HIS A 104 6.77 0.40 7.68
C HIS A 104 5.30 0.66 7.32
N LEU A 105 4.80 0.06 6.25
CA LEU A 105 3.42 0.20 5.79
C LEU A 105 2.45 -0.51 6.74
N ARG A 106 2.71 -1.77 7.11
CA ARG A 106 1.88 -2.54 8.04
C ARG A 106 1.71 -1.83 9.37
N THR A 107 2.80 -1.34 9.95
CA THR A 107 2.76 -0.60 11.21
C THR A 107 1.92 0.67 11.07
N THR A 108 2.10 1.42 9.98
CA THR A 108 1.29 2.62 9.75
C THR A 108 -0.18 2.28 9.52
N LEU A 109 -0.52 1.34 8.64
CA LEU A 109 -1.91 0.95 8.38
C LEU A 109 -2.61 0.44 9.64
N ARG A 110 -1.96 -0.40 10.47
CA ARG A 110 -2.53 -0.80 11.77
C ARG A 110 -2.81 0.38 12.67
N ARG A 111 -1.88 1.33 12.74
CA ARG A 111 -1.99 2.51 13.60
C ARG A 111 -3.00 3.55 13.08
N TRP A 112 -3.46 3.42 11.83
CA TRP A 112 -4.40 4.29 11.13
C TRP A 112 -5.73 3.59 10.77
N GLY A 113 -5.82 2.28 10.94
CA GLY A 113 -7.02 1.46 10.70
C GLY A 113 -7.56 0.80 11.96
N ALA A 114 -6.84 0.85 13.08
CA ALA A 114 -7.45 0.59 14.37
C ALA A 114 -8.31 1.82 14.73
N PRO A 115 -9.62 1.65 15.01
CA PRO A 115 -10.34 2.66 15.77
C PRO A 115 -9.56 2.87 17.07
N HIS A 116 -9.27 4.12 17.41
CA HIS A 116 -8.83 4.40 18.78
C HIS A 116 -9.99 3.96 19.67
N ALA A 117 -9.84 2.82 20.34
CA ALA A 117 -10.78 2.35 21.35
C ALA A 117 -10.64 3.26 22.57
N THR A 118 -11.14 4.48 22.47
CA THR A 118 -11.35 5.40 23.58
C THR A 118 -12.77 5.90 23.50
N SER A 119 -13.71 4.98 23.63
CA SER A 119 -15.02 5.29 24.15
C SER A 119 -15.46 4.09 24.97
N LYS A 120 -15.26 4.17 26.30
CA LYS A 120 -16.16 3.47 27.22
C LYS A 120 -17.55 4.09 27.04
N VAL A 121 -18.25 3.76 25.96
CA VAL A 121 -19.70 3.87 25.95
C VAL A 121 -20.17 2.69 26.77
N LYS A 122 -20.54 2.98 28.01
CA LYS A 122 -21.33 2.08 28.84
C LYS A 122 -22.59 1.77 28.02
N LEU A 123 -22.68 0.55 27.52
CA LEU A 123 -23.93 0.02 26.96
C LEU A 123 -24.97 0.20 28.07
N ARG A 124 -25.87 1.17 27.90
CA ARG A 124 -27.05 1.27 28.75
C ARG A 124 -27.97 0.19 28.25
N ASP A 125 -28.15 -0.83 29.08
CA ASP A 125 -29.18 -1.84 28.93
C ASP A 125 -30.53 -1.13 28.70
N TRP A 126 -31.15 -1.38 27.55
CA TRP A 126 -32.58 -1.18 27.42
C TRP A 126 -33.23 -2.53 27.68
N ASN A 127 -33.65 -2.74 28.93
CA ASN A 127 -34.58 -3.80 29.26
C ASN A 127 -35.98 -3.18 29.30
N THR A 128 -36.85 -3.77 28.46
CA THR A 128 -38.32 -3.63 28.39
C THR A 128 -38.83 -2.31 27.81
#